data_AF-A0A1G3TIJ9-F1
#
_entry.id   AF-A0A1G3TIJ9-F1
#
_cell.length_a   1.000
_cell.length_b   1.000
_cell.length_c   1.000
_cell.angle_alpha   90.00
_cell.angle_beta   90.00
_cell.angle_gamma   90.00
#
_symmetry.space_group_name_H-M   'P 1'
#
loop_
_entity.id
_entity.type
_entity.pdbx_description
1 polymer ?
#
loop_
_entity_poly.entity_id
_entity_poly.type
_entity_poly.pdbx_seq_one_letter_code
_entity_poly.pdbx_strand_id
1 'polypeptide(L)'
;MKQLILLLTAMNLFGADFIPNTQMHVVLQPSKNLVWQDDAPSSERQMSYKSAMAYCETLDYIGMTNWRISNAAELYTLIDPNRTPTISSAFAHTSVIGHCMTA
;
A
#
# COMPACT_ATOMS: atom_id res chain seq x y z
N MET A 1 -11.90 18.26 34.58
CA MET A 1 -11.91 19.52 33.81
C MET A 1 -10.51 19.77 33.25
N LYS A 2 -10.44 19.82 31.92
CA LYS A 2 -9.55 20.68 31.13
C LYS A 2 -8.05 20.33 30.94
N GLN A 3 -7.60 19.09 31.18
CA GLN A 3 -6.22 18.72 30.79
C GLN A 3 -6.07 17.39 30.00
N LEU A 4 -7.13 16.58 29.85
CA LEU A 4 -7.02 15.30 29.15
C LEU A 4 -7.42 15.34 27.66
N ILE A 5 -8.03 16.44 27.20
CA ILE A 5 -8.49 16.59 25.81
C ILE A 5 -7.42 17.22 24.91
N LEU A 6 -6.37 17.85 25.48
CA LEU A 6 -5.31 18.51 24.68
C LEU A 6 -4.31 17.55 24.01
N LEU A 7 -4.23 16.29 24.44
CA LEU A 7 -3.32 15.30 23.82
C LEU A 7 -3.94 14.60 22.59
N LEU A 8 -5.26 14.63 22.43
CA LEU A 8 -5.95 14.05 21.27
C LEU A 8 -6.02 14.99 20.06
N THR A 9 -5.69 16.27 20.24
CA THR A 9 -5.70 17.28 19.17
C THR A 9 -4.33 17.52 18.51
N ALA A 10 -3.25 16.90 19.01
CA ALA A 10 -1.89 17.17 18.53
C ALA A 10 -1.35 16.21 17.46
N MET A 11 -2.10 15.16 17.07
CA MET A 11 -1.60 14.11 16.16
C MET A 11 -2.11 14.20 14.72
N ASN A 12 -2.79 15.28 14.34
CA ASN A 12 -3.34 15.46 12.99
C ASN A 12 -2.73 16.66 12.25
N LEU A 13 -1.39 16.79 12.25
CA LEU A 13 -0.72 17.85 11.48
C LEU A 13 0.12 17.36 10.29
N PHE A 14 0.13 16.06 10.02
CA PHE A 14 0.56 15.49 8.74
C PHE A 14 -0.28 14.24 8.51
N GLY A 15 -1.36 14.34 7.71
CA GLY A 15 -2.07 13.15 7.28
C GLY A 15 -1.09 12.30 6.46
N ALA A 16 -0.62 11.18 7.01
CA ALA A 16 0.22 10.26 6.27
C ALA A 16 -0.59 9.76 5.06
N ASP A 17 -0.06 9.94 3.85
CA ASP A 17 -0.75 9.50 2.63
C ASP A 17 -0.89 7.97 2.57
N PHE A 18 0.03 7.27 3.25
CA PHE A 18 0.06 5.82 3.35
C PHE A 18 -0.11 5.37 4.80
N ILE A 19 -1.06 4.46 5.04
CA ILE A 19 -1.40 3.95 6.36
C ILE A 19 -1.24 2.41 6.34
N PRO A 20 -0.19 1.85 6.95
CA PRO A 20 0.01 0.41 6.99
C PRO A 20 -0.99 -0.29 7.93
N ASN A 21 -1.53 -1.42 7.48
CA ASN A 21 -2.24 -2.38 8.30
C ASN A 21 -1.48 -3.71 8.31
N THR A 22 -0.68 -3.92 9.35
CA THR A 22 0.21 -5.08 9.46
C THR A 22 -0.53 -6.39 9.75
N GLN A 23 -1.77 -6.33 10.26
CA GLN A 23 -2.58 -7.52 10.54
C GLN A 23 -3.19 -8.08 9.25
N MET A 24 -3.57 -7.20 8.33
CA MET A 24 -4.12 -7.56 7.03
C MET A 24 -3.06 -7.59 5.93
N HIS A 25 -1.80 -7.22 6.24
CA HIS A 25 -0.70 -7.08 5.28
C HIS A 25 -1.09 -6.25 4.04
N VAL A 26 -1.67 -5.07 4.29
CA VAL A 26 -2.00 -4.09 3.27
C VAL A 26 -1.56 -2.68 3.69
N VAL A 27 -1.39 -1.80 2.71
CA VAL A 27 -1.18 -0.36 2.93
C VAL A 27 -2.34 0.40 2.31
N LEU A 28 -3.02 1.23 3.10
CA LEU A 28 -4.11 2.08 2.62
C LEU A 28 -3.54 3.41 2.09
N GLN A 29 -4.09 3.92 0.98
CA GLN A 29 -3.81 5.25 0.45
C GLN A 29 -5.12 6.05 0.26
N PRO A 30 -5.62 6.70 1.33
CA PRO A 30 -6.93 7.34 1.31
C PRO A 30 -7.07 8.47 0.28
N SER A 31 -5.99 9.22 -0.02
CA SER A 31 -6.05 10.35 -0.97
C SER A 31 -6.36 9.93 -2.41
N LYS A 32 -6.15 8.64 -2.73
CA LYS A 32 -6.41 8.04 -4.03
C LYS A 32 -7.55 7.03 -4.01
N ASN A 33 -8.10 6.75 -2.82
CA ASN A 33 -9.01 5.63 -2.59
C ASN A 33 -8.39 4.31 -3.11
N LEU A 34 -7.21 3.96 -2.60
CA LEU A 34 -6.49 2.75 -2.99
C LEU A 34 -6.09 1.91 -1.77
N VAL A 35 -6.02 0.60 -1.97
CA VAL A 35 -5.45 -0.37 -1.04
C VAL A 35 -4.39 -1.18 -1.76
N TRP A 36 -3.21 -1.28 -1.16
CA TRP A 36 -2.05 -1.95 -1.73
C TRP A 36 -1.75 -3.24 -0.96
N GLN A 37 -1.45 -4.32 -1.67
CA GLN A 37 -0.98 -5.56 -1.07
C GLN A 37 0.48 -5.39 -0.57
N ASP A 38 0.75 -5.84 0.66
CA ASP A 38 2.04 -5.72 1.36
C ASP A 38 2.37 -6.99 2.17
N ASP A 39 2.22 -8.18 1.56
CA ASP A 39 2.56 -9.48 2.15
C ASP A 39 3.91 -10.01 1.67
N ALA A 40 4.63 -10.74 2.54
CA ALA A 40 5.93 -11.31 2.18
C ALA A 40 5.88 -12.21 0.92
N PRO A 41 4.90 -13.14 0.77
CA PRO A 41 4.83 -13.98 -0.42
C PRO A 41 4.72 -13.23 -1.76
N SER A 42 4.02 -12.08 -1.83
CA SER A 42 3.94 -11.31 -3.08
C SER A 42 5.26 -10.59 -3.42
N SER A 43 6.06 -10.23 -2.42
CA SER A 43 7.36 -9.60 -2.63
C SER A 43 8.44 -10.56 -3.16
N GLU A 44 8.32 -11.85 -2.87
CA GLU A 44 9.29 -12.88 -3.28
C GLU A 44 8.99 -13.51 -4.65
N ARG A 45 7.76 -13.34 -5.17
CA ARG A 45 7.36 -13.96 -6.43
C ARG A 45 7.99 -13.25 -7.62
N GLN A 46 8.72 -14.02 -8.42
CA GLN A 46 9.18 -13.60 -9.74
C GLN A 46 8.23 -14.08 -10.83
N MET A 47 7.67 -13.17 -11.62
CA MET A 47 6.71 -13.48 -12.66
C MET A 47 6.80 -12.48 -13.83
N SER A 48 6.28 -12.86 -15.00
CA SER A 48 6.13 -11.89 -16.10
C SER A 48 5.03 -10.89 -15.77
N TYR A 49 5.06 -9.69 -16.36
CA TYR A 49 3.97 -8.70 -16.20
C TYR A 49 2.59 -9.29 -16.54
N LYS A 50 2.52 -10.10 -17.61
CA LYS A 50 1.28 -10.79 -18.01
C LYS A 50 0.79 -11.76 -16.93
N SER A 51 1.71 -12.49 -16.30
CA SER A 51 1.40 -13.40 -15.20
C SER A 51 0.96 -12.63 -13.95
N ALA A 52 1.57 -11.48 -13.66
CA ALA A 52 1.19 -10.61 -12.55
C ALA A 52 -0.22 -10.03 -12.71
N MET A 53 -0.55 -9.58 -13.93
CA MET A 53 -1.89 -9.12 -14.25
C MET A 53 -2.93 -10.22 -14.00
N ALA A 54 -2.71 -11.43 -14.54
CA ALA A 54 -3.61 -12.57 -14.31
C ALA A 54 -3.68 -12.99 -12.83
N TYR A 55 -2.58 -12.91 -12.10
CA TYR A 55 -2.56 -13.17 -10.66
C TYR A 55 -3.44 -12.17 -9.90
N CYS A 56 -3.23 -10.86 -10.10
CA CYS A 56 -4.01 -9.85 -9.38
C CYS A 56 -5.50 -9.92 -9.72
N GLU A 57 -5.87 -10.17 -11.00
CA GLU A 57 -7.27 -10.27 -11.43
C GLU A 57 -8.03 -11.47 -10.84
N THR A 58 -7.31 -12.50 -10.36
CA THR A 58 -7.90 -13.70 -9.74
C THR A 58 -7.71 -13.72 -8.22
N LEU A 59 -7.10 -12.68 -7.66
CA LEU A 59 -6.76 -12.59 -6.25
C LEU A 59 -8.03 -12.33 -5.43
N ASP A 60 -8.33 -13.26 -4.53
CA ASP A 60 -9.21 -13.05 -3.39
C ASP A 60 -8.32 -12.88 -2.16
N TYR A 61 -8.28 -11.67 -1.64
CA TYR A 61 -7.45 -11.31 -0.49
C TYR A 61 -8.22 -10.39 0.44
N ILE A 62 -8.20 -10.72 1.73
CA ILE A 62 -8.93 -10.03 2.80
C ILE A 62 -10.43 -9.80 2.50
N GLY A 63 -11.05 -10.71 1.75
CA GLY A 63 -12.46 -10.64 1.36
C GLY A 63 -12.75 -9.65 0.22
N MET A 64 -11.71 -9.14 -0.44
CA MET A 64 -11.80 -8.30 -1.64
C MET A 64 -11.34 -9.10 -2.86
N THR A 65 -12.09 -8.97 -3.95
CA THR A 65 -11.88 -9.72 -5.21
C THR A 65 -11.60 -8.82 -6.41
N ASN A 66 -11.66 -7.50 -6.23
CA ASN A 66 -11.44 -6.48 -7.25
C ASN A 66 -9.97 -6.02 -7.29
N TRP A 67 -9.03 -6.93 -7.04
CA TRP A 67 -7.61 -6.65 -7.14
C TRP A 67 -7.18 -6.57 -8.60
N ARG A 68 -6.21 -5.68 -8.88
CA ARG A 68 -5.59 -5.55 -10.19
C ARG A 68 -4.13 -5.14 -10.04
N ILE A 69 -3.38 -5.26 -11.12
CA ILE A 69 -2.02 -4.71 -11.17
C ILE A 69 -2.08 -3.17 -11.18
N SER A 70 -1.19 -2.54 -10.42
CA SER A 70 -0.98 -1.09 -10.45
C SER A 70 -0.47 -0.62 -11.81
N ASN A 71 -0.94 0.54 -12.28
CA ASN A 71 -0.36 1.20 -13.45
C ASN A 71 0.85 2.08 -13.07
N ALA A 72 1.56 2.60 -14.09
CA ALA A 72 2.76 3.41 -13.89
C ALA A 72 2.51 4.71 -13.10
N ALA A 73 1.36 5.36 -13.27
CA ALA A 73 1.04 6.60 -12.56
C ALA A 73 0.76 6.35 -11.08
N GLU A 74 0.15 5.22 -10.74
CA GLU A 74 -0.09 4.79 -9.37
C GLU A 74 1.21 4.41 -8.67
N LEU A 75 2.07 3.64 -9.34
CA LEU A 75 3.40 3.31 -8.82
C LEU A 75 4.24 4.56 -8.56
N TYR A 76 4.12 5.59 -9.41
CA TYR A 76 4.81 6.85 -9.20
C TYR A 76 4.40 7.54 -7.88
N THR A 77 3.18 7.33 -7.39
CA THR A 77 2.74 7.88 -6.09
C THR A 77 3.45 7.24 -4.90
N LEU A 78 4.01 6.04 -5.08
CA LEU A 78 4.74 5.33 -4.02
C LEU A 78 6.16 5.89 -3.82
N ILE A 79 6.65 6.72 -4.76
CA ILE A 79 8.03 7.19 -4.77
C ILE A 79 8.20 8.36 -3.78
N ASP A 80 9.04 8.14 -2.77
CA ASP A 80 9.65 9.17 -1.94
C ASP A 80 11.10 9.42 -2.42
N PRO A 81 11.36 10.53 -3.15
CA PRO A 81 12.68 10.81 -3.71
C PRO A 81 13.74 11.14 -2.65
N ASN A 82 13.34 11.40 -1.40
CA ASN A 82 14.28 11.75 -0.32
C ASN A 82 14.75 10.52 0.46
N ARG A 83 14.48 9.30 -0.02
CA ARG A 83 14.73 8.06 0.70
C ARG A 83 15.39 6.98 -0.16
N THR A 84 16.02 6.02 0.52
CA THR A 84 16.56 4.80 -0.07
C THR A 84 16.14 3.59 0.80
N PRO A 85 15.42 2.60 0.24
CA PRO A 85 14.82 2.61 -1.09
C PRO A 85 13.84 3.78 -1.26
N THR A 86 13.65 4.24 -2.49
CA THR A 86 12.81 5.41 -2.82
C THR A 86 11.31 5.12 -2.70
N ILE A 87 10.90 4.01 -2.11
CA ILE A 87 9.49 3.68 -1.86
C ILE A 87 9.10 4.13 -0.45
N SER A 88 7.84 4.56 -0.29
CA SER A 88 7.26 4.93 1.01
C SER A 88 7.55 3.87 2.07
N SER A 89 7.99 4.29 3.25
CA SER A 89 8.28 3.37 4.36
C SER A 89 7.06 2.74 5.02
N ALA A 90 5.86 3.06 4.53
CA ALA A 90 4.67 2.35 4.93
C ALA A 90 4.67 0.89 4.40
N PHE A 91 5.43 0.60 3.35
CA PHE A 91 5.53 -0.73 2.76
C PHE A 91 6.64 -1.55 3.44
N ALA A 92 6.27 -2.70 4.00
CA ALA A 92 7.22 -3.64 4.58
C ALA A 92 7.74 -4.67 3.56
N HIS A 93 6.95 -4.96 2.51
CA HIS A 93 7.21 -6.00 1.52
C HIS A 93 7.06 -5.44 0.11
N THR A 94 8.17 -4.94 -0.45
CA THR A 94 8.17 -4.27 -1.75
C THR A 94 8.36 -5.29 -2.88
N SER A 95 7.39 -5.43 -3.77
CA SER A 95 7.49 -6.37 -4.91
C SER A 95 8.17 -5.72 -6.11
N VAL A 96 9.11 -6.42 -6.73
CA VAL A 96 9.93 -5.91 -7.85
C VAL A 96 9.14 -5.79 -9.16
N ILE A 97 7.96 -6.40 -9.24
CA ILE A 97 7.23 -6.65 -10.50
C ILE A 97 5.88 -5.91 -10.54
N GLY A 98 5.59 -5.15 -9.48
CA GLY A 98 4.35 -4.40 -9.30
C GLY A 98 3.55 -4.93 -8.11
N HIS A 99 2.85 -4.02 -7.43
CA HIS A 99 1.96 -4.36 -6.34
C HIS A 99 0.56 -4.61 -6.88
N CYS A 100 -0.08 -5.71 -6.47
CA CYS A 100 -1.52 -5.80 -6.61
C CYS A 100 -2.16 -4.73 -5.72
N MET A 101 -3.16 -4.06 -6.25
CA MET A 101 -3.89 -3.01 -5.55
C MET A 101 -5.36 -3.03 -5.97
N THR A 102 -6.19 -2.44 -5.13
CA THR A 102 -7.61 -2.27 -5.40
C THR A 102 -8.07 -0.85 -5.07
N ALA A 103 -9.21 -0.45 -5.65
CA ALA A 103 -9.85 0.84 -5.42
C ALA A 103 -11.15 0.66 -4.63
#